data_AF-A0A1F5J8R8-F1
#
_entry.id   AF-A0A1F5J8R8-F1
#
_cell.length_a   1.000
_cell.length_b   1.000
_cell.length_c   1.000
_cell.angle_alpha   90.00
_cell.angle_beta   90.00
_cell.angle_gamma   90.00
#
_symmetry.space_group_name_H-M   'P 1'
#
loop_
_entity.id
_entity.type
_entity.pdbx_description
1 polymer ?
#
loop_
_entity_poly.entity_id
_entity_poly.type
_entity_poly.pdbx_seq_one_letter_code
_entity_poly.pdbx_strand_id
1 'polypeptide(L)'
;MAENLPHIDETVDRLALKKKYDVQLLRRIFRCAFLMSERNLGAIFVLGESDSILKKSDPPEISPYATISNTDIGRLTDNEIINYAKQDGATIIDAAEGKFRGCMVLLRPSADTQAEIGIGKGARHSSASKMSAEAHCLAITVSQDGPITVYDSGERIPTI
;
A
#
# COMPACT_ATOMS: atom_id res chain seq x y z
N MET A 1 23.61 -4.29 -7.73
CA MET A 1 22.15 -4.31 -7.41
C MET A 1 21.32 -4.33 -8.70
N ALA A 2 21.61 -5.22 -9.65
CA ALA A 2 20.93 -5.26 -10.96
C ALA A 2 20.27 -6.62 -11.27
N GLU A 3 20.42 -7.62 -10.41
CA GLU A 3 20.03 -9.01 -10.70
C GLU A 3 18.56 -9.34 -10.38
N ASN A 4 17.79 -8.45 -9.72
CA ASN A 4 16.41 -8.72 -9.27
C ASN A 4 15.29 -8.06 -10.11
N LEU A 5 15.63 -7.20 -11.08
CA LEU A 5 14.64 -6.43 -11.85
C LEU A 5 13.66 -7.31 -12.67
N PRO A 6 14.09 -8.38 -13.37
CA PRO A 6 13.17 -9.19 -14.18
C PRO A 6 12.08 -9.88 -13.34
N HIS A 7 12.44 -10.30 -12.13
CA HIS A 7 11.54 -11.06 -11.25
C HIS A 7 10.47 -10.17 -10.60
N ILE A 8 10.81 -8.90 -10.37
CA ILE A 8 9.88 -7.90 -9.86
C ILE A 8 8.80 -7.61 -10.92
N ASP A 9 9.19 -7.38 -12.17
CA ASP A 9 8.23 -7.11 -13.25
C ASP A 9 7.26 -8.27 -13.46
N GLU A 10 7.75 -9.51 -13.46
CA GLU A 10 6.90 -10.72 -13.52
C GLU A 10 5.95 -10.82 -12.33
N THR A 11 6.43 -10.49 -11.13
CA THR A 11 5.61 -10.55 -9.91
C THR A 11 4.53 -9.46 -9.92
N VAL A 12 4.87 -8.25 -10.37
CA VAL A 12 3.92 -7.15 -10.54
C VAL A 12 2.86 -7.52 -11.58
N ASP A 13 3.25 -8.09 -12.71
CA ASP A 13 2.32 -8.51 -13.76
C ASP A 13 1.37 -9.61 -13.27
N ARG A 14 1.91 -10.58 -12.51
CA ARG A 14 1.10 -11.64 -11.88
C ARG A 14 0.11 -11.07 -10.86
N LEU A 15 0.53 -10.11 -10.03
CA LEU A 15 -0.34 -9.46 -9.06
C LEU A 15 -1.44 -8.64 -9.75
N ALA A 16 -1.08 -7.85 -10.76
CA ALA A 16 -2.02 -7.07 -11.56
C ALA A 16 -3.08 -7.99 -12.19
N LEU A 17 -2.67 -9.11 -12.78
CA LEU A 17 -3.58 -10.10 -13.36
C LEU A 17 -4.49 -10.74 -12.30
N LYS A 18 -3.91 -11.23 -11.18
CA LYS A 18 -4.67 -11.87 -10.09
C LYS A 18 -5.74 -10.94 -9.52
N LYS A 19 -5.39 -9.66 -9.33
CA LYS A 19 -6.26 -8.65 -8.73
C LYS A 19 -7.14 -7.92 -9.74
N LYS A 20 -6.91 -8.10 -11.04
CA LYS A 20 -7.52 -7.31 -12.12
C LYS A 20 -7.27 -5.81 -11.95
N TYR A 21 -6.06 -5.46 -11.51
CA TYR A 21 -5.62 -4.07 -11.37
C TYR A 21 -4.92 -3.61 -12.64
N ASP A 22 -4.95 -2.30 -12.89
CA ASP A 22 -4.14 -1.70 -13.94
C ASP A 22 -2.64 -1.94 -13.65
N VAL A 23 -1.94 -2.58 -14.60
CA VAL A 23 -0.53 -2.92 -14.44
C VAL A 23 0.38 -1.69 -14.41
N GLN A 24 0.03 -0.61 -15.12
CA GLN A 24 0.78 0.64 -15.11
C GLN A 24 0.63 1.35 -13.78
N LEU A 25 -0.58 1.34 -13.20
CA LEU A 25 -0.81 1.82 -11.84
C LEU A 25 0.09 1.06 -10.86
N LEU A 26 0.05 -0.27 -10.90
CA LEU A 26 0.79 -1.09 -9.95
C LEU A 26 2.30 -0.91 -10.09
N ARG A 27 2.84 -0.93 -11.32
CA ARG A 27 4.24 -0.62 -11.62
C ARG A 27 4.66 0.74 -11.08
N ARG A 28 3.79 1.75 -11.23
CA ARG A 28 4.06 3.10 -10.74
C ARG A 28 4.14 3.16 -9.22
N ILE A 29 3.26 2.47 -8.51
CA ILE A 29 3.30 2.41 -7.05
C ILE A 29 4.53 1.64 -6.56
N PHE A 30 4.89 0.53 -7.21
CA PHE A 30 6.15 -0.16 -6.90
C PHE A 30 7.36 0.73 -7.15
N ARG A 31 7.41 1.47 -8.26
CA ARG A 31 8.47 2.46 -8.51
C ARG A 31 8.57 3.48 -7.39
N CYS A 32 7.45 4.01 -6.90
CA CYS A 32 7.44 4.92 -5.75
C CYS A 32 7.96 4.23 -4.48
N ALA A 33 7.53 2.99 -4.22
CA ALA A 33 7.99 2.20 -3.08
C ALA A 33 9.51 1.95 -3.11
N PHE A 34 10.09 1.62 -4.28
CA PHE A 34 11.54 1.50 -4.47
C PHE A 34 12.26 2.82 -4.21
N LEU A 35 11.77 3.94 -4.78
CA LEU A 35 12.36 5.25 -4.52
C LEU A 35 12.30 5.64 -3.05
N MET A 36 11.27 5.22 -2.32
CA MET A 36 11.15 5.45 -0.88
C MET A 36 12.12 4.59 -0.08
N SER A 37 12.25 3.31 -0.45
CA SER A 37 13.21 2.37 0.13
C SER A 37 14.64 2.91 0.05
N GLU A 38 15.09 3.33 -1.15
CA GLU A 38 16.40 3.94 -1.38
C GLU A 38 16.65 5.21 -0.55
N ARG A 39 15.57 5.90 -0.15
CA ARG A 39 15.62 7.14 0.63
C ARG A 39 15.39 6.90 2.13
N ASN A 40 15.30 5.65 2.58
CA ASN A 40 14.95 5.27 3.96
C ASN A 40 13.65 5.93 4.44
N LEU A 41 12.63 5.96 3.57
CA LEU A 41 11.31 6.51 3.87
C LEU A 41 10.33 5.37 4.12
N GLY A 42 9.73 5.34 5.31
CA GLY A 42 8.68 4.39 5.63
C GLY A 42 7.35 4.76 4.96
N ALA A 43 6.58 3.77 4.52
CA ALA A 43 5.28 3.98 3.88
C ALA A 43 4.35 2.78 4.05
N ILE A 44 3.06 3.01 3.84
CA ILE A 44 2.08 1.96 3.56
C ILE A 44 1.13 2.45 2.46
N PHE A 45 1.12 1.74 1.34
CA PHE A 45 0.16 1.89 0.26
C PHE A 45 -0.89 0.79 0.37
N VAL A 46 -2.17 1.13 0.22
CA VAL A 46 -3.28 0.17 0.19
C VAL A 46 -4.06 0.40 -1.09
N LEU A 47 -4.08 -0.60 -1.96
CA LEU A 47 -4.70 -0.56 -3.29
C LEU A 47 -5.90 -1.52 -3.30
N GLY A 48 -7.09 -1.01 -3.57
CA GLY A 48 -8.29 -1.83 -3.62
C GLY A 48 -9.55 -1.00 -3.82
N GLU A 49 -10.70 -1.53 -3.43
CA GLU A 49 -11.95 -0.78 -3.40
C GLU A 49 -11.92 0.17 -2.20
N SER A 50 -11.93 1.48 -2.48
CA SER A 50 -11.61 2.47 -1.46
C SER A 50 -12.62 2.55 -0.33
N ASP A 51 -13.92 2.32 -0.57
CA ASP A 51 -14.93 2.37 0.48
C ASP A 51 -14.78 1.20 1.45
N SER A 52 -14.45 0.00 0.97
CA SER A 52 -14.17 -1.17 1.81
C SER A 52 -12.98 -0.94 2.73
N ILE A 53 -11.93 -0.27 2.24
CA ILE A 53 -10.74 0.06 3.04
C ILE A 53 -11.07 1.15 4.08
N LEU A 54 -11.77 2.21 3.67
CA LEU A 54 -12.10 3.33 4.54
C LEU A 54 -13.10 2.95 5.64
N LYS A 55 -14.03 2.03 5.38
CA LYS A 55 -14.94 1.45 6.42
C LYS A 55 -14.19 0.74 7.55
N LYS A 56 -12.96 0.31 7.31
CA LYS A 56 -12.06 -0.37 8.26
C LYS A 56 -10.95 0.55 8.76
N SER A 57 -11.15 1.86 8.65
CA SER A 57 -10.20 2.90 9.06
C SER A 57 -10.88 3.87 10.02
N ASP A 58 -10.10 4.70 10.70
CA ASP A 58 -10.68 5.81 11.48
C ASP A 58 -11.47 6.74 10.55
N PRO A 59 -12.68 7.18 10.96
CA PRO A 59 -13.45 8.14 10.19
C PRO A 59 -12.63 9.42 9.99
N PRO A 60 -12.64 10.03 8.78
CA PRO A 60 -11.96 11.29 8.54
C PRO A 60 -12.38 12.40 9.52
N GLU A 61 -13.65 12.39 9.96
CA GLU A 61 -14.18 13.35 10.94
C GLU A 61 -13.53 13.23 12.33
N ILE A 62 -12.93 12.07 12.63
CA ILE A 62 -12.26 11.77 13.90
C ILE A 62 -10.73 11.84 13.74
N SER A 63 -10.21 11.66 12.52
CA SER A 63 -8.77 11.82 12.21
C SER A 63 -8.51 13.17 11.55
N PRO A 64 -8.17 14.24 12.32
CA PRO A 64 -7.95 15.58 11.76
C PRO A 64 -6.74 15.66 10.81
N TYR A 65 -5.98 14.57 10.69
CA TYR A 65 -4.80 14.46 9.85
C TYR A 65 -5.08 13.74 8.52
N ALA A 66 -6.16 12.94 8.44
CA ALA A 66 -6.48 12.24 7.20
C ALA A 66 -6.87 13.24 6.11
N THR A 67 -6.10 13.27 5.03
CA THR A 67 -6.46 14.05 3.85
C THR A 67 -7.18 13.14 2.89
N ILE A 68 -8.49 13.35 2.70
CA ILE A 68 -9.27 12.68 1.66
C ILE A 68 -9.20 13.50 0.39
N SER A 69 -8.92 12.84 -0.73
CA SER A 69 -8.93 13.47 -2.04
C SER A 69 -9.61 12.56 -3.05
N ASN A 70 -9.94 13.10 -4.22
CA ASN A 70 -10.45 12.35 -5.35
C ASN A 70 -9.61 12.66 -6.59
N THR A 71 -8.29 12.54 -6.44
CA THR A 71 -7.32 12.94 -7.48
C THR A 71 -6.94 11.74 -8.32
N ASP A 72 -7.01 11.89 -9.64
CA ASP A 72 -6.43 10.94 -10.58
C ASP A 72 -4.91 10.85 -10.34
N ILE A 73 -4.43 9.65 -10.02
CA ILE A 73 -3.01 9.44 -9.69
C ILE A 73 -2.11 9.72 -10.90
N GLY A 74 -2.63 9.56 -12.12
CA GLY A 74 -1.94 9.90 -13.36
C GLY A 74 -1.56 11.38 -13.46
N ARG A 75 -2.23 12.26 -12.71
CA ARG A 75 -1.95 13.70 -12.67
C ARG A 75 -0.93 14.11 -11.62
N LEU A 76 -0.65 13.24 -10.65
CA LEU A 76 0.38 13.47 -9.64
C LEU A 76 1.74 13.09 -10.23
N THR A 77 2.80 13.74 -9.79
CA THR A 77 4.19 13.31 -9.98
C THR A 77 4.56 12.25 -8.95
N ASP A 78 5.62 11.48 -9.19
CA ASP A 78 6.06 10.47 -8.22
C ASP A 78 6.49 11.09 -6.89
N ASN A 79 7.09 12.29 -6.93
CA ASN A 79 7.46 13.01 -5.71
C ASN A 79 6.23 13.47 -4.92
N GLU A 80 5.13 13.85 -5.57
CA GLU A 80 3.87 14.15 -4.88
C GLU A 80 3.29 12.90 -4.21
N ILE A 81 3.25 11.76 -4.92
CA ILE A 81 2.81 10.47 -4.36
C ILE A 81 3.67 10.11 -3.13
N ILE A 82 4.99 10.23 -3.23
CA ILE A 82 5.92 9.95 -2.11
C ILE A 82 5.70 10.93 -0.95
N ASN A 83 5.45 12.21 -1.23
CA ASN A 83 5.21 13.21 -0.19
C ASN A 83 3.93 12.95 0.61
N TYR A 84 2.90 12.41 -0.03
CA TYR A 84 1.71 11.89 0.66
C TYR A 84 2.01 10.59 1.42
N ALA A 85 2.73 9.66 0.80
CA ALA A 85 2.94 8.32 1.35
C ALA A 85 3.91 8.22 2.52
N LYS A 86 4.89 9.14 2.61
CA LYS A 86 5.86 9.17 3.72
C LYS A 86 5.27 9.66 5.04
N GLN A 87 4.05 10.21 5.01
CA GLN A 87 3.36 10.70 6.19
C GLN A 87 2.92 9.54 7.07
N ASP A 88 2.65 9.80 8.35
CA ASP A 88 2.23 8.73 9.24
C ASP A 88 0.79 8.31 8.97
N GLY A 89 0.61 7.04 8.62
CA GLY A 89 -0.66 6.46 8.19
C GLY A 89 -0.60 5.91 6.76
N ALA A 90 -1.74 5.39 6.30
CA ALA A 90 -1.86 4.76 5.00
C ALA A 90 -2.21 5.74 3.88
N THR A 91 -1.64 5.47 2.70
CA THR A 91 -2.08 6.02 1.43
C THR A 91 -3.06 5.06 0.77
N ILE A 92 -4.29 5.54 0.53
CA ILE A 92 -5.37 4.75 -0.04
C ILE A 92 -5.50 5.07 -1.52
N ILE A 93 -5.44 4.05 -2.35
CA ILE A 93 -5.55 4.16 -3.80
C ILE A 93 -6.72 3.27 -4.24
N ASP A 94 -7.68 3.88 -4.92
CA ASP A 94 -8.72 3.12 -5.60
C ASP A 94 -8.12 2.43 -6.82
N ALA A 95 -8.08 1.11 -6.80
CA ALA A 95 -7.42 0.33 -7.84
C ALA A 95 -8.23 0.25 -9.14
N ALA A 96 -9.56 0.40 -9.08
CA ALA A 96 -10.42 0.35 -10.24
C ALA A 96 -10.44 1.70 -10.98
N GLU A 97 -10.47 2.80 -10.21
CA GLU A 97 -10.51 4.15 -10.78
C GLU A 97 -9.13 4.78 -10.99
N GLY A 98 -8.06 4.20 -10.44
CA GLY A 98 -6.73 4.79 -10.47
C GLY A 98 -6.65 6.11 -9.70
N LYS A 99 -7.42 6.24 -8.63
CA LYS A 99 -7.52 7.50 -7.86
C LYS A 99 -6.83 7.41 -6.52
N PHE A 100 -6.12 8.47 -6.18
CA PHE A 100 -5.68 8.73 -4.82
C PHE A 100 -6.91 9.16 -3.99
N ARG A 101 -7.21 8.39 -2.93
CA ARG A 101 -8.41 8.56 -2.10
C ARG A 101 -8.10 9.11 -0.71
N GLY A 102 -6.87 8.91 -0.22
CA GLY A 102 -6.39 9.69 0.91
C GLY A 102 -4.99 9.31 1.38
N CYS A 103 -4.45 10.12 2.29
CA CYS A 103 -3.23 9.84 3.05
C CYS A 103 -3.41 10.14 4.53
N MET A 104 -2.44 9.70 5.34
CA MET A 104 -2.51 9.76 6.82
C MET A 104 -3.74 9.01 7.37
N VAL A 105 -4.24 8.01 6.63
CA VAL A 105 -5.40 7.23 7.04
C VAL A 105 -4.96 6.20 8.07
N LEU A 106 -5.54 6.25 9.28
CA LEU A 106 -5.26 5.28 10.31
C LEU A 106 -6.11 4.03 10.12
N LEU A 107 -5.47 2.95 9.68
CA LEU A 107 -6.12 1.66 9.47
C LEU A 107 -6.51 1.03 10.82
N ARG A 108 -7.74 0.53 10.91
CA ARG A 108 -8.33 -0.15 12.07
C ARG A 108 -8.87 -1.55 11.71
N PRO A 109 -8.03 -2.46 11.16
CA PRO A 109 -8.44 -3.84 11.05
C PRO A 109 -8.69 -4.44 12.44
N SER A 110 -9.51 -5.49 12.50
CA SER A 110 -9.78 -6.22 13.74
C SER A 110 -8.51 -6.79 14.36
N ALA A 111 -8.44 -6.75 15.68
CA ALA A 111 -7.34 -7.35 16.43
C ALA A 111 -7.24 -8.87 16.19
N ASP A 112 -8.38 -9.54 15.97
CA ASP A 112 -8.47 -11.01 15.84
C ASP A 112 -8.28 -11.52 14.41
N THR A 113 -8.09 -10.62 13.44
CA THR A 113 -7.86 -11.01 12.04
C THR A 113 -6.58 -11.83 11.92
N GLN A 114 -6.73 -13.06 11.43
CA GLN A 114 -5.61 -13.95 11.10
C GLN A 114 -4.84 -13.37 9.92
N ALA A 115 -3.56 -13.12 10.13
CA ALA A 115 -2.67 -12.57 9.12
C ALA A 115 -1.22 -12.92 9.45
N GLU A 116 -0.41 -13.12 8.42
CA GLU A 116 1.02 -13.33 8.54
C GLU A 116 1.69 -12.01 8.93
N ILE A 117 2.19 -11.96 10.17
CA ILE A 117 3.01 -10.86 10.68
C ILE A 117 4.37 -11.46 11.01
N GLY A 118 5.35 -11.19 10.15
CA GLY A 118 6.72 -11.67 10.38
C GLY A 118 7.29 -11.17 11.72
N ILE A 119 8.20 -11.94 12.30
CA ILE A 119 8.89 -11.57 13.55
C ILE A 119 9.63 -10.23 13.35
N GLY A 120 9.54 -9.34 14.34
CA GLY A 120 10.18 -8.02 14.30
C GLY A 120 9.48 -7.00 13.40
N LYS A 121 8.30 -7.31 12.84
CA LYS A 121 7.51 -6.38 12.04
C LYS A 121 6.62 -5.50 12.93
N GLY A 122 6.64 -4.18 12.66
CA GLY A 122 5.89 -3.18 13.43
C GLY A 122 4.43 -2.99 13.00
N ALA A 123 3.80 -1.97 13.56
CA ALA A 123 2.37 -1.67 13.36
C ALA A 123 1.96 -1.54 11.88
N ARG A 124 2.78 -0.92 11.02
CA ARG A 124 2.49 -0.80 9.58
C ARG A 124 2.30 -2.16 8.89
N HIS A 125 3.18 -3.12 9.18
CA HIS A 125 3.08 -4.47 8.63
C HIS A 125 1.86 -5.22 9.17
N SER A 126 1.60 -5.12 10.48
CA SER A 126 0.42 -5.70 11.09
C SER A 126 -0.87 -5.17 10.44
N SER A 127 -0.98 -3.85 10.30
CA SER A 127 -2.15 -3.22 9.69
C SER A 127 -2.28 -3.55 8.21
N ALA A 128 -1.17 -3.55 7.44
CA ALA A 128 -1.17 -3.92 6.03
C ALA A 128 -1.64 -5.36 5.81
N SER A 129 -1.06 -6.30 6.55
CA SER A 129 -1.38 -7.73 6.43
C SER A 129 -2.86 -7.96 6.74
N LYS A 130 -3.35 -7.50 7.89
CA LYS A 130 -4.76 -7.67 8.27
C LYS A 130 -5.73 -6.93 7.35
N MET A 131 -5.39 -5.72 6.90
CA MET A 131 -6.23 -4.97 5.97
C MET A 131 -6.36 -5.68 4.63
N SER A 132 -5.27 -6.30 4.13
CA SER A 132 -5.31 -7.09 2.89
C SER A 132 -6.27 -8.30 2.98
N ALA A 133 -6.44 -8.87 4.18
CA ALA A 133 -7.41 -9.93 4.45
C ALA A 133 -8.85 -9.39 4.53
N GLU A 134 -9.08 -8.34 5.33
CA GLU A 134 -10.44 -7.83 5.61
C GLU A 134 -11.07 -7.04 4.47
N ALA A 135 -10.27 -6.27 3.73
CA ALA A 135 -10.74 -5.41 2.65
C ALA A 135 -10.43 -5.97 1.25
N HIS A 136 -9.89 -7.20 1.18
CA HIS A 136 -9.50 -7.88 -0.08
C HIS A 136 -8.58 -7.04 -0.98
N CYS A 137 -7.81 -6.14 -0.38
CA CYS A 137 -6.91 -5.21 -1.06
C CYS A 137 -5.49 -5.76 -1.16
N LEU A 138 -4.65 -5.09 -1.96
CA LEU A 138 -3.20 -5.28 -1.94
C LEU A 138 -2.58 -4.23 -1.02
N ALA A 139 -1.76 -4.62 -0.06
CA ALA A 139 -1.06 -3.68 0.81
C ALA A 139 0.45 -3.78 0.62
N ILE A 140 1.11 -2.64 0.40
CA ILE A 140 2.55 -2.56 0.16
C ILE A 140 3.16 -1.68 1.27
N THR A 141 4.01 -2.27 2.09
CA THR A 141 4.75 -1.57 3.14
C THR A 141 6.18 -1.35 2.71
N VAL A 142 6.67 -0.13 2.89
CA VAL A 142 8.09 0.20 2.80
C VAL A 142 8.60 0.41 4.21
N SER A 143 9.55 -0.41 4.64
CA SER A 143 10.18 -0.24 5.93
C SER A 143 11.25 0.85 5.85
N GLN A 144 11.40 1.61 6.94
CA GLN A 144 12.38 2.70 7.00
C GLN A 144 13.83 2.18 6.92
N ASP A 145 14.06 0.92 7.31
CA ASP A 145 15.32 0.20 7.20
C ASP A 145 15.54 -0.46 5.82
N GLY A 146 14.66 -0.19 4.84
CA GLY A 146 14.85 -0.55 3.43
C GLY A 146 13.85 -1.54 2.85
N PRO A 147 13.50 -2.67 3.50
CA PRO A 147 12.69 -3.71 2.86
C PRO A 147 11.32 -3.24 2.39
N ILE A 148 10.94 -3.65 1.17
CA ILE A 148 9.56 -3.60 0.70
C ILE A 148 8.90 -4.93 1.07
N THR A 149 7.65 -4.89 1.49
CA THR A 149 6.88 -6.11 1.77
C THR A 149 5.47 -5.92 1.25
N VAL A 150 4.95 -6.94 0.58
CA VAL A 150 3.63 -6.91 -0.05
C VAL A 150 2.77 -7.98 0.59
N TYR A 151 1.53 -7.60 0.86
CA TYR A 151 0.52 -8.44 1.47
C TYR A 151 -0.71 -8.55 0.59
N ASP A 152 -1.22 -9.77 0.51
CA ASP A 152 -2.49 -10.10 -0.15
C ASP A 152 -3.22 -11.15 0.67
N SER A 153 -4.51 -10.94 0.94
CA SER A 153 -5.33 -11.88 1.71
C SER A 153 -4.77 -12.26 3.08
N GLY A 154 -4.02 -11.36 3.73
CA GLY A 154 -3.38 -11.63 5.02
C GLY A 154 -2.06 -12.39 4.93
N GLU A 155 -1.54 -12.66 3.72
CA GLU A 155 -0.30 -13.41 3.53
C GLU A 155 0.76 -12.52 2.89
N ARG A 156 2.02 -12.73 3.24
CA ARG A 156 3.14 -12.06 2.59
C ARG A 156 3.39 -12.69 1.22
N ILE A 157 3.56 -11.85 0.20
CA ILE A 157 4.04 -12.29 -1.11
C ILE A 157 5.57 -12.49 -1.03
N PRO A 158 6.12 -13.71 -1.20
CA PRO A 158 7.51 -14.03 -0.88
C PRO A 158 8.60 -13.45 -1.82
N THR A 159 8.28 -12.54 -2.72
CA THR A 159 9.00 -12.45 -4.01
C THR A 159 9.30 -11.03 -4.51
N ILE A 160 9.22 -10.02 -3.65
CA ILE A 160 9.40 -8.61 -4.04
C ILE A 160 10.45 -7.96 -3.17
#